data_AF-A0A7Y2HIY6-F1
#
_entry.id   AF-A0A7Y2HIY6-F1
#
_cell.length_a   1.000
_cell.length_b   1.000
_cell.length_c   1.000
_cell.angle_alpha   90.00
_cell.angle_beta   90.00
_cell.angle_gamma   90.00
#
_symmetry.space_group_name_H-M   'P 1'
#
loop_
_entity.id
_entity.type
_entity.pdbx_description
1 polymer ?
#
loop_
_entity_poly.entity_id
_entity_poly.type
_entity_poly.pdbx_seq_one_letter_code
_entity_poly.pdbx_strand_id
1 'polypeptide(L)' 'MPKKMKKKGKPSVHEELKGFDIKINELGEMETSFAIDKLNAFLDENVEDKKLATSDEEE' A
#
# COMPACT_ATOMS: atom_id res chain seq x y z
N MET A 1 8.07 6.71 31.01
CA MET A 1 8.05 6.17 29.64
C MET A 1 7.20 7.10 28.77
N PRO A 2 7.75 7.69 27.70
CA PRO A 2 6.94 8.51 26.80
C PRO A 2 5.96 7.60 26.06
N LYS A 3 4.65 7.77 26.33
CA LYS A 3 3.59 7.10 25.56
C LYS A 3 3.74 7.54 24.11
N LYS A 4 4.07 6.60 23.20
CA LYS A 4 4.17 6.82 21.76
C LYS A 4 2.83 7.42 21.30
N MET A 5 2.78 8.72 21.08
CA MET A 5 1.56 9.41 20.67
C MET A 5 1.18 8.83 19.31
N LYS A 6 0.01 8.18 19.22
CA LYS A 6 -0.52 7.70 17.95
C LYS A 6 -0.59 8.90 17.02
N LYS A 7 0.14 8.87 15.90
CA LYS A 7 0.09 9.93 14.89
C LYS A 7 -1.35 10.02 14.38
N LYS A 8 -2.14 10.94 14.94
CA LYS A 8 -3.50 11.23 14.49
C LYS A 8 -3.37 12.18 13.30
N GLY A 9 -3.40 11.60 12.11
CA GLY A 9 -3.36 12.32 10.84
C GLY A 9 -3.64 11.34 9.72
N LYS A 10 -4.28 11.81 8.64
CA LYS A 10 -4.39 11.01 7.42
C LYS A 10 -2.97 10.69 6.93
N PRO A 11 -2.68 9.45 6.50
CA PRO A 11 -1.37 9.14 5.95
C PRO A 11 -1.11 10.05 4.73
N SER A 12 0.12 10.53 4.61
CA SER A 12 0.55 11.30 3.44
C SER A 12 0.74 10.33 2.28
N VAL A 13 -0.33 10.10 1.54
CA VAL A 13 -0.40 9.21 0.39
C VAL A 13 -0.45 10.02 -0.91
N HIS A 14 -0.16 9.37 -2.03
CA HIS A 14 -0.29 9.97 -3.36
C HIS A 14 -1.71 10.55 -3.56
N GLU A 15 -1.86 11.57 -4.40
CA GLU A 15 -3.16 12.23 -4.60
C GLU A 15 -4.25 11.24 -5.05
N GLU A 16 -3.87 10.26 -5.86
CA GLU A 16 -4.75 9.20 -6.37
C GLU A 16 -5.17 8.17 -5.30
N LEU A 17 -4.37 8.05 -4.25
CA LEU A 17 -4.62 7.21 -3.09
C LEU A 17 -5.23 8.00 -1.93
N LYS A 18 -5.62 9.27 -2.13
CA LYS A 18 -6.22 10.10 -1.08
C LYS A 18 -7.49 9.46 -0.55
N GLY A 19 -7.50 9.12 0.74
CA GLY A 19 -8.59 8.39 1.38
C GLY A 19 -8.39 6.88 1.45
N PHE A 20 -7.24 6.38 0.99
CA PHE A 20 -6.81 5.02 1.22
C PHE A 20 -6.55 4.79 2.71
N ASP A 21 -7.21 3.78 3.26
CA ASP A 21 -7.09 3.35 4.64
C ASP A 21 -7.06 1.81 4.63
N ILE A 22 -6.11 1.25 5.38
CA ILE A 22 -5.89 -0.18 5.52
C ILE A 22 -5.87 -0.51 7.01
N LYS A 23 -6.70 -1.47 7.40
CA LYS A 23 -6.81 -1.97 8.77
C LYS A 23 -6.76 -3.49 8.78
N ILE A 24 -6.23 -4.04 9.86
CA ILE A 24 -6.28 -5.47 10.15
C ILE A 24 -7.29 -5.63 11.28
N ASN A 25 -8.32 -6.44 11.06
CA ASN A 25 -9.32 -6.72 12.08
C ASN A 25 -8.80 -7.76 13.10
N GLU A 26 -9.54 -7.99 14.17
CA GLU A 26 -9.15 -8.93 15.24
C GLU A 26 -9.05 -10.39 14.76
N LEU A 27 -9.67 -10.70 13.62
CA LEU A 27 -9.65 -11.99 12.96
C LEU A 27 -8.45 -12.16 12.00
N GLY A 28 -7.64 -11.12 11.82
CA GLY A 28 -6.49 -11.12 10.91
C GLY A 28 -6.85 -10.85 9.44
N GLU A 29 -8.08 -10.44 9.14
CA GLU A 29 -8.50 -10.06 7.79
C GLU A 29 -8.07 -8.62 7.50
N MET A 30 -7.73 -8.37 6.24
CA MET A 30 -7.32 -7.06 5.76
C MET A 30 -8.53 -6.30 5.21
N GLU A 31 -8.89 -5.21 5.88
CA GLU A 31 -9.93 -4.29 5.43
C GLU A 31 -9.29 -3.09 4.76
N THR A 32 -9.62 -2.86 3.49
CA THR A 32 -9.12 -1.72 2.71
C THR A 32 -10.28 -0.88 2.21
N SER A 33 -10.11 0.44 2.17
CA SER A 33 -11.14 1.35 1.65
C SER A 33 -11.18 1.43 0.12
N PHE A 34 -10.21 0.83 -0.58
CA PHE A 34 -10.10 0.82 -2.04
C PHE A 34 -10.23 -0.60 -2.56
N ALA A 35 -10.75 -0.75 -3.77
CA ALA A 35 -10.73 -2.02 -4.48
C ALA A 35 -9.27 -2.43 -4.77
N ILE A 36 -8.97 -3.72 -4.57
CA ILE A 36 -7.65 -4.31 -4.83
C ILE A 36 -7.22 -4.04 -6.28
N ASP A 37 -8.14 -4.13 -7.23
CA ASP A 37 -7.84 -3.89 -8.65
C ASP A 37 -7.28 -2.48 -8.92
N LYS A 38 -7.84 -1.47 -8.25
CA LYS A 38 -7.36 -0.09 -8.37
C LYS A 38 -5.97 0.08 -7.75
N LEU A 39 -5.71 -0.62 -6.64
CA LEU A 39 -4.39 -0.60 -6.01
C LEU A 39 -3.35 -1.28 -6.89
N ASN A 40 -3.69 -2.42 -7.50
CA ASN A 40 -2.79 -3.12 -8.41
C ASN A 40 -2.44 -2.27 -9.63
N ALA A 41 -3.44 -1.67 -10.29
CA ALA A 41 -3.21 -0.78 -11.42
C ALA A 41 -2.30 0.42 -11.06
N PHE A 42 -2.49 1.01 -9.87
CA PHE A 42 -1.63 2.08 -9.38
C PHE A 42 -0.18 1.60 -9.19
N LEU A 43 0.01 0.40 -8.63
CA LEU A 43 1.34 -0.18 -8.43
C LEU A 43 2.01 -0.53 -9.76
N ASP A 44 1.28 -1.12 -10.71
CA ASP A 44 1.82 -1.46 -12.03
C ASP A 44 2.29 -0.22 -12.82
N GLU A 45 1.63 0.94 -12.62
CA GLU A 45 2.01 2.20 -13.27
C GLU A 45 3.19 2.90 -12.57
N ASN A 46 3.24 2.88 -11.24
CA ASN A 46 4.18 3.68 -10.46
C ASN A 46 5.38 2.89 -9.92
N VAL A 47 5.33 1.56 -9.95
CA VAL A 47 6.34 0.66 -9.39
C VAL A 47 6.76 -0.35 -10.43
N GLU A 48 8.05 -0.37 -10.74
CA GLU A 48 8.62 -1.39 -11.61
C GLU A 48 8.59 -2.76 -10.92
N ASP A 49 8.13 -3.79 -11.64
CA ASP A 49 8.11 -5.16 -11.14
C ASP A 49 9.55 -5.71 -11.06
N LYS A 50 10.09 -5.73 -9.84
CA LYS A 50 11.42 -6.27 -9.54
C LYS A 50 11.59 -7.74 -9.95
N LYS A 51 10.50 -8.51 -10.05
CA LYS A 51 10.54 -9.91 -10.46
C LYS A 51 10.81 -10.04 -11.97
N LEU A 52 10.36 -9.07 -12.76
CA LEU A 52 10.67 -9.01 -14.19
C LEU A 52 12.10 -8.53 -14.41
N ALA A 53 12.56 -7.54 -13.63
CA ALA A 53 13.93 -7.01 -13.73
C ALA A 53 15.03 -8.06 -13.51
N THR A 54 14.79 -9.08 -12.68
CA THR A 54 15.77 -10.17 -12.47
C THR A 54 15.79 -11.20 -13.60
N SER A 55 14.76 -11.24 -14.45
CA SER A 55 14.67 -12.23 -15.53
C SER A 55 15.47 -11.81 -16.77
N ASP A 56 15.68 -10.51 -16.98
CA ASP A 56 16.50 -9.98 -18.07
C ASP A 56 18.02 -10.07 -17.82
N GLU A 57 18.46 -10.27 -16.57
CA GLU A 57 19.88 -10.43 -16.22
C GLU A 57 20.38 -11.88 -16.34
N GLU A 58 19.48 -12.84 -16.61
CA GLU A 58 19.81 -14.28 -16.74
C GLU A 58 19.76 -14.82 -18.19
N GLU A 59 19.63 -13.96 -19.21
CA GLU A 59 19.80 -14.35 -20.64
C GLU A 59 21.20 -14.05 -21.21
#